data_AF-A0A957PJN4-F1
#
_entry.id   AF-A0A957PJN4-F1
#
_cell.length_a   1.000
_cell.length_b   1.000
_cell.length_c   1.000
_cell.angle_alpha   90.00
_cell.angle_beta   90.00
_cell.angle_gamma   90.00
#
_symmetry.space_group_name_H-M   'P 1'
#
loop_
_entity.id
_entity.type
_entity.pdbx_description
1 polymer ?
#
loop_
_entity_poly.entity_id
_entity_poly.type
_entity_poly.pdbx_seq_one_letter_code
_entity_poly.pdbx_strand_id
1 'polypeptide(L)'
;MCANLQRIIALAIGLKPEPNIVSWSAAPTAQTLRECVQPLDTLDVLCGFPEPPALSSYLPDALEGNNSLPSLSNCVAHAGYAVVIVDVSAQELAPAALAAANTLVLVGAPTLPGVLHLVEATRLVNDVIAGQHRVGRQAIHLVVNRVRDSTLRPEEVVKTGLEVRKDFPALAAHAPDDPQV
;
A
#
# COMPACT_ATOMS: atom_id res chain seq x y z
N MET A 1 -5.32 -14.33 11.49
CA MET A 1 -5.60 -13.22 12.44
C MET A 1 -5.49 -11.82 11.82
N CYS A 2 -4.90 -11.62 10.64
CA CYS A 2 -4.71 -10.29 10.05
C CYS A 2 -5.98 -9.61 9.51
N ALA A 3 -7.00 -10.35 9.06
CA ALA A 3 -8.23 -9.77 8.51
C ALA A 3 -9.09 -9.01 9.55
N ASN A 4 -9.00 -9.37 10.85
CA ASN A 4 -9.74 -8.67 11.90
C ASN A 4 -9.15 -7.28 12.21
N LEU A 5 -7.87 -7.05 11.93
CA LEU A 5 -7.21 -5.78 12.28
C LEU A 5 -7.64 -4.63 11.33
N GLN A 6 -7.79 -4.90 10.03
CA GLN A 6 -8.25 -3.89 9.07
C GLN A 6 -9.68 -3.41 9.32
N ARG A 7 -10.56 -4.32 9.74
CA ARG A 7 -11.93 -3.98 10.13
C ARG A 7 -11.93 -3.06 11.36
N ILE A 8 -11.01 -3.30 12.30
CA ILE A 8 -10.86 -2.49 13.51
C ILE A 8 -10.34 -1.09 13.18
N ILE A 9 -9.39 -0.92 12.26
CA ILE A 9 -8.82 0.41 11.96
C ILE A 9 -9.86 1.32 11.29
N ALA A 10 -10.56 0.85 10.25
CA ALA A 10 -11.57 1.66 9.58
C ALA A 10 -12.73 2.04 10.52
N LEU A 11 -13.21 1.10 11.34
CA LEU A 11 -14.26 1.37 12.33
C LEU A 11 -13.77 2.26 13.49
N ALA A 12 -12.53 2.08 13.95
CA ALA A 12 -11.95 2.88 15.03
C ALA A 12 -11.77 4.36 14.66
N ILE A 13 -11.60 4.66 13.36
CA ILE A 13 -11.50 6.03 12.84
C ILE A 13 -12.83 6.58 12.30
N GLY A 14 -13.95 5.88 12.50
CA GLY A 14 -15.29 6.35 12.17
C GLY A 14 -15.76 6.10 10.73
N LEU A 15 -15.03 5.31 9.94
CA LEU A 15 -15.47 4.91 8.60
C LEU A 15 -16.54 3.82 8.70
N LYS A 16 -17.51 3.88 7.77
CA LYS A 16 -18.57 2.88 7.66
C LYS A 16 -18.09 1.69 6.81
N PRO A 17 -18.60 0.48 7.03
CA PRO A 17 -18.29 -0.68 6.19
C PRO A 17 -18.70 -0.50 4.72
N GLU A 18 -19.72 0.32 4.46
CA GLU A 18 -20.21 0.68 3.14
C GLU A 18 -20.48 2.20 3.09
N PRO A 19 -20.25 2.85 1.94
CA PRO A 19 -19.77 2.27 0.67
C PRO A 19 -18.27 1.90 0.68
N ASN A 20 -17.87 0.98 -0.21
CA ASN A 20 -16.51 0.42 -0.28
C ASN A 20 -16.09 0.04 -1.71
N ILE A 21 -14.90 -0.57 -1.86
CA ILE A 21 -14.34 -0.98 -3.16
C ILE A 21 -15.25 -1.95 -3.94
N VAL A 22 -16.05 -2.78 -3.25
CA VAL A 22 -17.01 -3.69 -3.89
C VAL A 22 -18.18 -2.91 -4.50
N SER A 23 -18.64 -1.85 -3.82
CA SER A 23 -19.68 -0.95 -4.34
C SER A 23 -19.20 -0.27 -5.64
N TRP A 24 -17.95 0.19 -5.66
CA TRP A 24 -17.36 0.78 -6.86
C TRP A 24 -17.15 -0.24 -7.98
N SER A 25 -16.64 -1.44 -7.67
CA SER A 25 -16.31 -2.46 -8.67
C SER A 25 -17.52 -2.98 -9.42
N ALA A 26 -18.72 -2.89 -8.85
CA ALA A 26 -19.98 -3.25 -9.50
C ALA A 26 -20.37 -2.31 -10.66
N ALA A 27 -19.93 -1.05 -10.64
CA ALA A 27 -20.19 -0.06 -11.67
C ALA A 27 -19.02 0.94 -11.78
N PRO A 28 -17.86 0.52 -12.30
CA PRO A 28 -16.62 1.28 -12.16
C PRO A 28 -16.61 2.53 -13.04
N THR A 29 -16.94 3.67 -12.44
CA THR A 29 -16.89 5.00 -13.08
C THR A 29 -16.38 6.06 -12.09
N ALA A 30 -15.94 7.22 -12.60
CA ALA A 30 -15.52 8.34 -11.76
C ALA A 30 -16.69 8.92 -10.93
N GLN A 31 -17.90 8.85 -11.48
CA GLN A 31 -19.13 9.21 -10.79
C GLN A 31 -19.36 8.29 -9.59
N THR A 32 -19.36 6.98 -9.84
CA THR A 32 -19.57 5.97 -8.79
C THR A 32 -18.45 5.99 -7.76
N LEU A 33 -17.21 6.29 -8.16
CA LEU A 33 -16.11 6.47 -7.20
C LEU A 33 -16.41 7.60 -6.20
N ARG A 34 -16.86 8.77 -6.69
CA ARG A 34 -17.24 9.89 -5.80
C ARG A 34 -18.39 9.56 -4.86
N GLU A 35 -19.27 8.64 -5.27
CA GLU A 35 -20.37 8.14 -4.43
C GLU A 35 -19.91 7.08 -3.42
N CYS A 36 -18.77 6.42 -3.67
CA CYS A 36 -18.26 5.32 -2.85
C CYS A 36 -17.16 5.71 -1.85
N VAL A 37 -16.56 6.89 -1.99
CA VAL A 37 -15.60 7.42 -1.02
C VAL A 37 -16.30 7.98 0.21
N GLN A 38 -15.63 7.91 1.35
CA GLN A 38 -16.10 8.46 2.61
C GLN A 38 -15.14 9.56 3.09
N PRO A 39 -15.64 10.75 3.45
CA PRO A 39 -14.79 11.83 3.92
C PRO A 39 -14.24 11.51 5.31
N LEU A 40 -12.94 11.75 5.50
CA LEU A 40 -12.21 11.62 6.75
C LEU A 40 -11.25 12.80 6.88
N ASP A 41 -11.68 13.83 7.61
CA ASP A 41 -10.98 15.12 7.74
C ASP A 41 -10.66 15.73 6.36
N THR A 42 -9.39 15.68 5.94
CA THR A 42 -8.91 16.23 4.67
C THR A 42 -8.76 15.16 3.57
N LEU A 43 -9.10 13.90 3.87
CA LEU A 43 -8.97 12.76 2.98
C LEU A 43 -10.33 12.23 2.55
N ASP A 44 -10.39 11.71 1.33
CA ASP A 44 -11.49 10.86 0.87
C ASP A 44 -11.01 9.40 0.84
N VAL A 45 -11.69 8.53 1.56
CA VAL A 45 -11.28 7.15 1.77
C VAL A 45 -12.23 6.20 1.06
N LEU A 46 -11.70 5.41 0.11
CA LEU A 46 -12.38 4.24 -0.41
C LEU A 46 -12.06 3.05 0.49
N CYS A 47 -13.05 2.58 1.26
CA CYS A 47 -12.85 1.42 2.13
C CYS A 47 -12.56 0.14 1.32
N GLY A 48 -11.69 -0.72 1.86
CA GLY A 48 -11.34 -2.00 1.27
C GLY A 48 -12.45 -3.06 1.38
N PHE A 49 -12.07 -4.33 1.28
CA PHE A 49 -13.03 -5.43 1.32
C PHE A 49 -13.61 -5.62 2.73
N PRO A 50 -14.95 -5.68 2.89
CA PRO A 50 -15.58 -5.82 4.19
C PRO A 50 -15.34 -7.18 4.84
N GLU A 51 -15.07 -8.20 4.02
CA GLU A 51 -14.86 -9.59 4.43
C GLU A 51 -13.96 -10.36 3.45
N PRO A 52 -13.26 -11.42 3.92
CA PRO A 52 -12.35 -12.20 3.08
C PRO A 52 -12.96 -12.79 1.80
N PRO A 53 -14.21 -13.32 1.79
CA PRO A 53 -14.83 -13.80 0.56
C PRO A 53 -14.95 -12.74 -0.54
N ALA A 54 -15.24 -11.48 -0.17
CA ALA A 54 -15.33 -10.39 -1.12
C ALA A 54 -13.98 -10.09 -1.79
N LEU A 55 -12.88 -10.18 -1.04
CA LEU A 55 -11.53 -10.10 -1.60
C LEU A 55 -11.28 -11.25 -2.57
N SER A 56 -11.57 -12.50 -2.17
CA SER A 56 -11.35 -13.67 -3.02
C SER A 56 -12.12 -13.60 -4.35
N SER A 57 -13.35 -13.09 -4.33
CA SER A 57 -14.15 -12.86 -5.54
C SER A 57 -13.58 -11.77 -6.45
N TYR A 58 -12.88 -10.79 -5.89
CA TYR A 58 -12.27 -9.69 -6.63
C TYR A 58 -10.90 -10.05 -7.24
N LEU A 59 -10.13 -10.93 -6.60
CA LEU A 59 -8.76 -11.26 -7.01
C LEU A 59 -8.57 -11.57 -8.52
N PRO A 60 -9.46 -12.34 -9.19
CA PRO A 60 -9.31 -12.62 -10.62
C PRO A 60 -9.29 -11.37 -11.50
N ASP A 61 -10.00 -10.31 -11.11
CA ASP A 61 -10.15 -9.07 -11.87
C ASP A 61 -9.21 -7.95 -11.37
N ALA A 62 -8.42 -8.21 -10.33
CA ALA A 62 -7.65 -7.16 -9.65
C ALA A 62 -6.62 -6.49 -10.57
N LEU A 63 -6.06 -7.24 -11.53
CA LEU A 63 -4.97 -6.78 -12.40
C LEU A 63 -5.47 -6.15 -13.71
N GLU A 64 -6.58 -6.64 -14.26
CA GLU A 64 -7.06 -6.28 -15.60
C GLU A 64 -8.59 -6.16 -15.63
N GLY A 65 -9.10 -5.37 -16.59
CA GLY A 65 -10.53 -5.07 -16.70
C GLY A 65 -10.91 -3.72 -16.08
N ASN A 66 -12.19 -3.35 -16.22
CA ASN A 66 -12.67 -2.02 -15.85
C ASN A 66 -12.76 -1.81 -14.33
N ASN A 67 -12.90 -2.90 -13.57
CA ASN A 67 -12.97 -2.93 -12.11
C ASN A 67 -11.60 -3.20 -11.44
N SER A 68 -10.52 -3.28 -12.21
CA SER A 68 -9.16 -3.54 -11.71
C SER A 68 -8.55 -2.37 -10.94
N LEU A 69 -7.49 -2.61 -10.16
CA LEU A 69 -6.76 -1.54 -9.45
C LEU A 69 -6.07 -0.55 -10.41
N PRO A 70 -5.46 -0.98 -11.55
CA PRO A 70 -4.96 -0.03 -12.54
C PRO A 70 -6.06 0.86 -13.12
N SER A 71 -7.25 0.30 -13.40
CA SER A 71 -8.41 1.07 -13.85
C SER A 71 -8.94 2.02 -12.78
N LEU A 72 -8.92 1.62 -11.51
CA LEU A 72 -9.23 2.49 -10.37
C LEU A 72 -8.30 3.70 -10.32
N SER A 73 -6.99 3.49 -10.46
CA SER A 73 -5.99 4.59 -10.48
C SER A 73 -6.29 5.61 -11.59
N ASN A 74 -6.68 5.16 -12.78
CA ASN A 74 -7.12 6.05 -13.86
C ASN A 74 -8.45 6.76 -13.54
N CYS A 75 -9.40 6.03 -12.95
CA CYS A 75 -10.69 6.55 -12.52
C CYS A 75 -10.55 7.68 -11.48
N VAL A 76 -9.61 7.53 -10.54
CA VAL A 76 -9.29 8.53 -9.51
C VAL A 76 -8.82 9.85 -10.14
N ALA A 77 -8.00 9.80 -11.19
CA ALA A 77 -7.61 11.00 -11.94
C ALA A 77 -8.82 11.68 -12.60
N HIS A 78 -9.72 10.92 -13.22
CA HIS A 78 -10.97 11.46 -13.79
C HIS A 78 -11.96 11.96 -12.72
N ALA A 79 -11.84 11.48 -11.48
CA ALA A 79 -12.63 11.95 -10.36
C ALA A 79 -12.13 13.28 -9.78
N GLY A 80 -10.95 13.75 -10.18
CA GLY A 80 -10.38 15.05 -9.81
C GLY A 80 -9.33 14.99 -8.70
N TYR A 81 -8.90 13.78 -8.29
CA TYR A 81 -7.86 13.63 -7.28
C TYR A 81 -6.47 13.74 -7.90
N ALA A 82 -5.58 14.45 -7.21
CA ALA A 82 -4.18 14.58 -7.61
C ALA A 82 -3.30 13.39 -7.15
N VAL A 83 -3.67 12.75 -6.04
CA VAL A 83 -2.90 11.68 -5.40
C VAL A 83 -3.84 10.55 -4.96
N VAL A 84 -3.42 9.31 -5.19
CA VAL A 84 -4.04 8.10 -4.65
C VAL A 84 -3.00 7.34 -3.84
N ILE A 85 -3.38 6.91 -2.64
CA ILE A 85 -2.58 6.03 -1.80
C ILE A 85 -3.31 4.70 -1.73
N VAL A 86 -2.65 3.64 -2.17
CA VAL A 86 -3.19 2.27 -2.10
C VAL A 86 -2.49 1.57 -0.94
N ASP A 87 -3.18 1.45 0.19
CA ASP A 87 -2.72 0.64 1.31
C ASP A 87 -3.08 -0.83 1.09
N VAL A 88 -2.06 -1.68 1.02
CA VAL A 88 -2.20 -3.09 0.65
C VAL A 88 -1.73 -3.98 1.79
N SER A 89 -2.68 -4.64 2.43
CA SER A 89 -2.43 -5.64 3.48
C SER A 89 -2.40 -7.08 2.95
N ALA A 90 -3.09 -7.34 1.83
CA ALA A 90 -3.22 -8.65 1.23
C ALA A 90 -2.13 -8.84 0.18
N GLN A 91 -1.25 -9.82 0.40
CA GLN A 91 -0.11 -10.07 -0.48
C GLN A 91 -0.55 -10.44 -1.90
N GLU A 92 -1.72 -11.05 -2.04
CA GLU A 92 -2.34 -11.45 -3.30
C GLU A 92 -2.70 -10.24 -4.18
N LEU A 93 -2.88 -9.05 -3.59
CA LEU A 93 -3.14 -7.80 -4.32
C LEU A 93 -1.87 -7.04 -4.71
N ALA A 94 -0.70 -7.43 -4.19
CA ALA A 94 0.53 -6.69 -4.42
C ALA A 94 0.86 -6.48 -5.91
N PRO A 95 0.72 -7.48 -6.81
CA PRO A 95 0.97 -7.27 -8.24
C PRO A 95 0.04 -6.22 -8.86
N ALA A 96 -1.26 -6.28 -8.53
CA ALA A 96 -2.26 -5.34 -9.03
C ALA A 96 -2.03 -3.91 -8.52
N ALA A 97 -1.66 -3.77 -7.25
CA ALA A 97 -1.33 -2.47 -6.67
C ALA A 97 -0.06 -1.87 -7.28
N LEU A 98 0.97 -2.69 -7.50
CA LEU A 98 2.20 -2.24 -8.16
C LEU A 98 1.96 -1.85 -9.62
N ALA A 99 1.09 -2.56 -10.34
CA ALA A 99 0.68 -2.20 -11.69
C ALA A 99 -0.08 -0.86 -11.74
N ALA A 100 -0.83 -0.52 -10.68
CA ALA A 100 -1.54 0.74 -10.54
C ALA A 100 -0.67 1.92 -10.08
N ALA A 101 0.49 1.65 -9.49
CA ALA A 101 1.36 2.63 -8.84
C ALA A 101 2.51 3.13 -9.74
N ASN A 102 2.93 4.36 -9.49
CA ASN A 102 4.16 4.95 -10.06
C ASN A 102 5.24 5.22 -9.00
N THR A 103 4.89 5.11 -7.72
CA THR A 103 5.74 5.33 -6.55
C THR A 103 5.48 4.22 -5.55
N LEU A 104 6.53 3.71 -4.92
CA LEU A 104 6.44 2.66 -3.89
C LEU A 104 7.09 3.14 -2.60
N VAL A 105 6.36 3.02 -1.50
CA VAL A 105 6.90 3.25 -0.15
C VAL A 105 7.04 1.90 0.52
N LEU A 106 8.28 1.51 0.82
CA LEU A 106 8.60 0.32 1.60
C LEU A 106 8.71 0.71 3.07
N VAL A 107 7.83 0.15 3.90
CA VAL A 107 7.83 0.38 5.35
C VAL A 107 8.43 -0.83 6.04
N GLY A 108 9.46 -0.62 6.87
CA GLY A 108 10.10 -1.71 7.60
C GLY A 108 10.47 -1.36 9.03
N ALA A 109 10.63 -2.40 9.85
CA ALA A 109 11.06 -2.24 11.23
C ALA A 109 12.60 -2.08 11.33
N PRO A 110 13.11 -1.30 12.30
CA PRO A 110 14.54 -1.08 12.55
C PRO A 110 15.21 -2.28 13.25
N THR A 111 15.01 -3.48 12.71
CA THR A 111 15.59 -4.72 13.22
C THR A 111 16.27 -5.46 12.08
N LEU A 112 17.25 -6.31 12.38
CA LEU A 112 17.93 -7.09 11.35
C LEU A 112 16.95 -7.93 10.49
N PRO A 113 15.96 -8.64 11.07
CA PRO A 113 14.91 -9.28 10.27
C PRO A 113 14.12 -8.30 9.40
N GLY A 114 13.80 -7.11 9.92
CA GLY A 114 13.13 -6.05 9.16
C GLY A 114 13.95 -5.60 7.95
N VAL A 115 15.27 -5.44 8.09
CA VAL A 115 16.17 -5.12 6.98
C VAL A 115 16.14 -6.24 5.92
N LEU A 116 16.18 -7.50 6.33
CA LEU A 116 16.13 -8.63 5.39
C LEU A 116 14.82 -8.67 4.61
N HIS A 117 13.67 -8.43 5.25
CA HIS A 117 12.39 -8.32 4.55
C HIS A 117 12.37 -7.15 3.54
N LEU A 118 12.98 -6.00 3.88
CA LEU A 118 13.10 -4.87 2.96
C LEU A 118 14.00 -5.21 1.77
N VAL A 119 15.09 -5.94 1.99
CA VAL A 119 15.95 -6.44 0.91
C VAL A 119 15.15 -7.39 0.02
N GLU A 120 14.39 -8.32 0.57
CA GLU A 120 13.55 -9.23 -0.21
C GLU A 120 12.46 -8.50 -0.99
N ALA A 121 11.78 -7.53 -0.39
CA ALA A 121 10.79 -6.69 -1.08
C ALA A 121 11.43 -5.90 -2.22
N THR A 122 12.61 -5.32 -2.01
CA THR A 122 13.37 -4.64 -3.06
C THR A 122 13.75 -5.61 -4.18
N ARG A 123 14.08 -6.88 -3.86
CA ARG A 123 14.41 -7.92 -4.85
C ARG A 123 13.21 -8.23 -5.72
N LEU A 124 12.07 -8.42 -5.07
CA LEU A 124 10.84 -8.74 -5.75
C LEU A 124 10.57 -7.69 -6.82
N VAL A 125 10.53 -6.41 -6.41
CA VAL A 125 10.21 -5.28 -7.28
C VAL A 125 11.27 -5.07 -8.36
N ASN A 126 12.55 -4.99 -8.00
CA ASN A 126 13.60 -4.61 -8.97
C ASN A 126 14.07 -5.74 -9.89
N ASP A 127 13.90 -7.01 -9.49
CA ASP A 127 14.48 -8.16 -10.19
C ASP A 127 13.42 -9.16 -10.67
N VAL A 128 12.42 -9.48 -9.85
CA VAL A 128 11.48 -10.59 -10.13
C VAL A 128 10.31 -10.14 -10.99
N ILE A 129 9.70 -8.99 -10.65
CA ILE A 129 8.57 -8.41 -11.38
C ILE A 129 8.99 -7.15 -12.16
N ALA A 130 10.30 -7.04 -12.44
CA ALA A 130 10.85 -5.95 -13.23
C ALA A 130 10.17 -5.88 -14.61
N GLY A 131 9.76 -4.68 -15.02
CA GLY A 131 9.04 -4.47 -16.27
C GLY A 131 7.56 -4.87 -16.24
N GLN A 132 7.06 -5.42 -15.13
CA GLN A 132 5.63 -5.73 -14.93
C GLN A 132 4.90 -4.64 -14.12
N HIS A 133 5.61 -3.58 -13.71
CA HIS A 133 5.05 -2.40 -13.04
C HIS A 133 5.70 -1.12 -13.57
N ARG A 134 5.13 0.04 -13.21
CA ARG A 134 5.59 1.37 -13.68
C ARG A 134 6.48 2.10 -12.69
N VAL A 135 6.65 1.57 -11.48
CA VAL A 135 7.50 2.17 -10.44
C VAL A 135 8.97 2.18 -10.88
N GLY A 136 9.53 3.37 -11.12
CA GLY A 136 10.96 3.54 -11.37
C GLY A 136 11.77 3.39 -10.08
N ARG A 137 13.03 2.95 -10.18
CA ARG A 137 13.90 2.72 -9.01
C ARG A 137 14.05 3.95 -8.12
N GLN A 138 14.13 5.13 -8.71
CA GLN A 138 14.20 6.42 -8.02
C GLN A 138 12.90 6.81 -7.28
N ALA A 139 11.79 6.14 -7.59
CA ALA A 139 10.48 6.34 -6.97
C ALA A 139 10.17 5.24 -5.93
N ILE A 140 11.18 4.47 -5.51
CA ILE A 140 11.09 3.55 -4.39
C ILE A 140 11.72 4.22 -3.17
N HIS A 141 10.93 4.39 -2.11
CA HIS A 141 11.31 5.12 -0.92
C HIS A 141 11.23 4.21 0.31
N LEU A 142 12.20 4.32 1.22
CA LEU A 142 12.20 3.61 2.49
C LEU A 142 11.62 4.49 3.60
N VAL A 143 10.72 3.91 4.39
CA VAL A 143 10.29 4.43 5.68
C VAL A 143 10.65 3.43 6.77
N VAL A 144 11.39 3.89 7.77
CA VAL A 144 11.73 3.08 8.95
C VAL A 144 10.74 3.38 10.07
N ASN A 145 9.92 2.40 10.43
CA ASN A 145 8.84 2.56 11.40
C ASN A 145 9.14 1.84 12.72
N ARG A 146 8.66 2.36 13.85
CA ARG A 146 8.91 1.85 15.21
C ARG A 146 10.35 2.04 15.68
N VAL A 147 10.93 3.21 15.41
CA VAL A 147 12.26 3.57 15.90
C VAL A 147 12.25 3.75 17.41
N ARG A 148 13.19 3.07 18.09
CA ARG A 148 13.45 3.13 19.54
C ARG A 148 14.95 3.17 19.78
N ASP A 149 15.36 3.63 20.97
CA ASP A 149 16.77 3.67 21.38
C ASP A 149 17.44 2.28 21.39
N SER A 150 16.65 1.21 21.53
CA SER A 150 17.13 -0.19 21.53
C SER A 150 17.15 -0.86 20.16
N THR A 151 16.75 -0.15 19.11
CA THR A 151 16.68 -0.66 17.73
C THR A 151 17.80 -0.09 16.87
N LEU A 152 17.97 -0.61 15.64
CA LEU A 152 18.88 0.01 14.69
C LEU A 152 18.45 1.45 14.41
N ARG A 153 19.43 2.36 14.31
CA ARG A 153 19.14 3.71 13.85
C ARG A 153 18.74 3.67 12.37
N PRO A 154 17.91 4.61 11.87
CA PRO A 154 17.51 4.62 10.46
C PRO A 154 18.68 4.57 9.47
N GLU A 155 19.78 5.27 9.77
CA GLU A 155 21.00 5.24 8.96
C GLU A 155 21.69 3.87 8.97
N GLU A 156 21.60 3.12 10.07
CA GLU A 156 22.13 1.77 10.18
C GLU A 156 21.30 0.78 9.37
N VAL A 157 19.98 0.95 9.35
CA VAL A 157 19.09 0.18 8.46
C VAL A 157 19.51 0.33 7.00
N VAL A 158 19.72 1.58 6.55
CA VAL A 158 20.17 1.86 5.17
C VAL A 158 21.53 1.24 4.92
N LYS A 159 22.49 1.43 5.83
CA LYS A 159 23.84 0.89 5.69
C LYS A 159 23.83 -0.63 5.57
N THR A 160 23.15 -1.33 6.47
CA THR A 160 23.04 -2.79 6.44
C THR A 160 22.31 -3.28 5.19
N GLY A 161 21.25 -2.59 4.74
CA GLY A 161 20.58 -2.91 3.49
C GLY A 161 21.52 -2.79 2.28
N LEU A 162 22.34 -1.73 2.23
CA LEU A 162 23.32 -1.48 1.17
C LEU A 162 24.48 -2.49 1.16
N GLU A 163 24.86 -3.02 2.32
CA GLU A 163 25.86 -4.11 2.42
C GLU A 163 25.37 -5.40 1.75
N VAL A 164 24.05 -5.64 1.75
CA VAL A 164 23.44 -6.82 1.10
C VAL A 164 23.09 -6.54 -0.36
N ARG A 165 22.54 -5.34 -0.66
CA ARG A 165 22.10 -4.95 -2.00
C ARG A 165 22.43 -3.49 -2.31
N LYS A 166 23.12 -3.26 -3.44
CA LYS A 166 23.56 -1.92 -3.86
C LYS A 166 22.43 -0.95 -4.24
N ASP A 167 21.29 -1.45 -4.70
CA ASP A 167 20.09 -0.68 -5.04
C ASP A 167 19.06 -0.66 -3.91
N PHE A 168 19.50 -0.79 -2.65
CA PHE A 168 18.62 -0.62 -1.50
C PHE A 168 18.01 0.79 -1.50
N PRO A 169 16.71 0.95 -1.18
CA PRO A 169 16.03 2.24 -1.31
C PRO A 169 16.57 3.30 -0.37
N ALA A 170 16.53 4.56 -0.82
CA ALA A 170 16.91 5.70 0.01
C ALA A 170 15.89 5.93 1.14
N LEU A 171 16.40 6.27 2.33
CA LEU A 171 15.57 6.67 3.45
C LEU A 171 14.85 7.98 3.13
N ALA A 172 13.52 7.95 3.11
CA ALA A 172 12.67 9.12 2.93
C ALA A 172 12.16 9.68 4.26
N ALA A 173 11.83 8.79 5.20
CA ALA A 173 11.35 9.17 6.52
C ALA A 173 11.59 8.08 7.56
N HIS A 174 11.40 8.45 8.83
CA HIS A 174 11.36 7.53 9.95
C HIS A 174 10.26 7.95 10.90
N ALA A 175 9.66 6.98 11.59
CA ALA A 175 8.65 7.21 12.60
C ALA A 175 9.08 6.57 13.92
N PRO A 176 9.03 7.32 15.04
CA PRO A 176 9.26 6.74 16.35
C PRO A 176 8.17 5.72 16.67
N ASP A 177 8.47 4.79 17.57
CA ASP A 177 7.45 3.92 18.13
C ASP A 177 6.46 4.74 18.97
N ASP A 178 5.16 4.57 18.69
CA ASP A 178 4.10 5.20 19.47
C ASP A 178 3.47 4.13 20.38
N PRO A 179 3.60 4.24 21.72
CA PRO A 179 3.00 3.28 22.64
C PRO A 179 1.46 3.31 22.67
N GLN A 180 0.83 4.30 22.05
CA GLN A 180 -0.63 4.43 21.97
C GLN A 180 -1.24 3.71 20.75
N VAL A 181 -0.42 3.18 19.84
CA VAL A 181 -0.84 2.55 18.57
C VAL A 181 -0.40 1.07 18.49
#